data_AF-A0A6G1AUS6-F1
#
_entry.id   AF-A0A6G1AUS6-F1
#
_cell.length_a   1.000
_cell.length_b   1.000
_cell.length_c   1.000
_cell.angle_alpha   90.00
_cell.angle_beta   90.00
_cell.angle_gamma   90.00
#
_symmetry.space_group_name_H-M   'P 1'
#
loop_
_entity.id
_entity.type
_entity.pdbx_description
1 polymer ?
#
loop_
_entity_poly.entity_id
_entity_poly.type
_entity_poly.pdbx_seq_one_letter_code
_entity_poly.pdbx_strand_id
1 'polypeptide(L)'
;NAINEIHNKMEASNEQTEKAERRISDLEDTIIEKEETEKKRDKLIQEHERRVRELSDTIKWNNIRIIGIPEEEDIKKGAEGVLEQIIAENFPNLGREIDVEIQEAQITPLRRNLNRSSA
;
A
#
# COMPACT_ATOMS: atom_id res chain seq x y z
N ASN A 1 -30.77 -40.33 48.33
CA ASN A 1 -29.41 -40.26 47.76
C ASN A 1 -29.41 -39.76 46.32
N ALA A 2 -30.04 -40.45 45.36
CA ALA A 2 -30.03 -40.04 43.94
C ALA A 2 -30.62 -38.63 43.67
N ILE A 3 -31.75 -38.27 44.30
CA ILE A 3 -32.39 -36.96 44.11
C ILE A 3 -31.47 -35.81 44.56
N ASN A 4 -30.81 -35.94 45.72
CA ASN A 4 -29.88 -34.93 46.23
C ASN A 4 -28.64 -34.80 45.35
N GLU A 5 -28.15 -35.90 44.78
CA GLU A 5 -27.02 -35.87 43.86
C GLU A 5 -27.36 -35.15 42.54
N ILE A 6 -28.58 -35.35 42.03
CA ILE A 6 -29.10 -34.62 40.85
C ILE A 6 -29.21 -33.12 41.17
N HIS A 7 -29.73 -32.77 42.34
CA HIS A 7 -29.87 -31.38 42.76
C HIS A 7 -28.51 -30.66 42.84
N ASN A 8 -27.51 -31.26 43.49
CA ASN A 8 -26.17 -30.66 43.58
C ASN A 8 -25.50 -30.52 42.20
N LYS A 9 -25.68 -31.49 41.30
CA LYS A 9 -25.17 -31.38 39.91
C LYS A 9 -25.86 -30.25 39.14
N MET A 10 -27.15 -30.04 39.38
CA MET A 10 -27.91 -28.94 38.77
C MET A 10 -27.43 -27.58 39.28
N GLU A 11 -27.20 -27.42 40.59
CA GLU A 11 -26.62 -26.19 41.15
C GLU A 11 -25.23 -25.90 40.59
N ALA A 12 -24.34 -26.89 40.58
CA ALA A 12 -23.00 -26.75 40.02
C ALA A 12 -23.03 -26.38 38.52
N SER A 13 -23.97 -26.96 37.75
CA SER A 13 -24.17 -26.59 36.35
C SER A 13 -24.69 -25.15 36.21
N ASN A 14 -25.57 -24.70 37.09
CA ASN A 14 -26.11 -23.34 37.04
C ASN A 14 -25.03 -22.30 37.33
N GLU A 15 -24.19 -22.53 38.35
CA GLU A 15 -23.04 -21.66 38.65
C GLU A 15 -22.05 -21.57 37.48
N GLN A 16 -21.82 -22.69 36.79
CA GLN A 16 -20.98 -22.72 35.59
C GLN A 16 -21.60 -21.91 34.45
N THR A 17 -22.92 -22.04 34.22
CA THR A 17 -23.65 -21.26 33.23
C THR A 17 -23.56 -19.76 33.52
N GLU A 18 -23.88 -19.33 34.75
CA GLU A 18 -23.80 -17.91 35.13
C GLU A 18 -22.38 -17.35 34.98
N LYS A 19 -21.36 -18.16 35.32
CA LYS A 19 -19.96 -17.76 35.12
C LYS A 19 -19.62 -17.65 33.64
N ALA A 20 -20.15 -18.51 32.79
CA ALA A 20 -19.97 -18.44 31.34
C ALA A 20 -20.67 -17.20 30.77
N GLU A 21 -21.90 -16.91 31.19
CA GLU A 21 -22.67 -15.74 30.77
C GLU A 21 -21.95 -14.43 31.10
N ARG A 22 -21.43 -14.28 32.33
CA ARG A 22 -20.62 -13.10 32.70
C ARG A 22 -19.39 -12.94 31.81
N ARG A 23 -18.68 -14.03 31.53
CA ARG A 23 -17.51 -14.01 30.64
C ARG A 23 -17.87 -13.65 29.20
N ILE A 24 -19.04 -14.07 28.73
CA ILE A 24 -19.53 -13.72 27.39
C ILE A 24 -19.81 -12.22 27.34
N SER A 25 -20.50 -11.66 28.35
CA SER A 25 -20.74 -10.22 28.45
C SER A 25 -19.45 -9.40 28.41
N ASP A 26 -18.43 -9.79 29.20
CA ASP A 26 -17.13 -9.10 29.22
C ASP A 26 -16.42 -9.16 27.84
N LEU A 27 -16.58 -10.29 27.13
CA LEU A 27 -16.01 -10.46 25.79
C LEU A 27 -16.76 -9.64 24.74
N GLU A 28 -18.09 -9.52 24.85
CA GLU A 28 -18.91 -8.69 23.96
C GLU A 28 -18.49 -7.21 24.06
N ASP A 29 -18.34 -6.70 25.28
CA ASP A 29 -17.84 -5.34 25.51
C ASP A 29 -16.44 -5.13 24.91
N THR A 30 -15.54 -6.09 25.13
CA THR A 30 -14.18 -6.06 24.56
C THR A 30 -14.19 -6.06 23.03
N ILE A 31 -15.12 -6.80 22.39
CA ILE A 31 -15.24 -6.85 20.93
C ILE A 31 -15.69 -5.49 20.40
N ILE A 32 -16.68 -4.86 21.03
CA ILE A 32 -17.18 -3.53 20.64
C ILE A 32 -16.05 -2.50 20.71
N GLU A 33 -15.28 -2.48 21.80
CA GLU A 33 -14.13 -1.58 21.94
C GLU A 33 -13.09 -1.80 20.83
N LYS A 34 -12.78 -3.07 20.52
CA LYS A 34 -11.84 -3.40 19.45
C LYS A 34 -12.31 -2.91 18.09
N GLU A 35 -13.57 -3.14 17.74
CA GLU A 35 -14.14 -2.65 16.47
C GLU A 35 -14.03 -1.14 16.34
N GLU A 36 -14.27 -0.39 17.42
CA GLU A 36 -14.10 1.07 17.41
C GLU A 36 -12.63 1.48 17.19
N THR A 37 -11.70 0.78 17.83
CA THR A 37 -10.26 1.05 17.63
C THR A 37 -9.80 0.72 16.22
N GLU A 38 -10.31 -0.36 15.62
CA GLU A 38 -10.02 -0.74 14.23
C GLU A 38 -10.57 0.30 13.25
N LYS A 39 -11.83 0.72 13.41
CA LYS A 39 -12.43 1.81 12.61
C LYS A 39 -11.62 3.10 12.66
N LYS A 40 -11.02 3.44 13.81
CA LYS A 40 -10.12 4.60 13.94
C LYS A 40 -8.81 4.39 13.20
N ARG A 41 -8.21 3.19 13.30
CA ARG A 41 -6.98 2.85 12.56
C ARG A 41 -7.19 2.88 11.06
N ASP A 42 -8.30 2.34 10.55
CA ASP A 42 -8.61 2.32 9.13
C ASP A 42 -8.70 3.74 8.55
N LYS A 43 -9.35 4.66 9.27
CA LYS A 43 -9.40 6.07 8.87
C LYS A 43 -8.01 6.70 8.81
N LEU A 44 -7.15 6.41 9.79
CA LEU A 44 -5.77 6.91 9.79
C LEU A 44 -4.97 6.34 8.62
N ILE A 45 -5.11 5.04 8.32
CA ILE A 45 -4.47 4.40 7.17
C ILE A 45 -4.90 5.08 5.87
N GLN A 46 -6.20 5.27 5.66
CA GLN A 46 -6.72 5.96 4.47
C GLN A 46 -6.18 7.38 4.33
N GLU A 47 -6.09 8.13 5.43
CA GLU A 47 -5.52 9.48 5.43
C GLU A 47 -4.01 9.47 5.12
N HIS A 48 -3.26 8.53 5.70
CA HIS A 48 -1.84 8.37 5.41
C HIS A 48 -1.60 7.99 3.95
N GLU A 49 -2.36 7.05 3.40
CA GLU A 49 -2.27 6.67 2.00
C GLU A 49 -2.55 7.85 1.06
N ARG A 50 -3.57 8.66 1.36
CA ARG A 50 -3.87 9.88 0.59
C ARG A 50 -2.68 10.83 0.63
N ARG A 51 -2.12 11.10 1.80
CA ARG A 51 -0.95 11.98 1.95
C ARG A 51 0.29 11.46 1.23
N VAL A 52 0.53 10.14 1.27
CA VAL A 52 1.64 9.52 0.53
C VAL A 52 1.46 9.71 -0.98
N ARG A 53 0.24 9.57 -1.50
CA ARG A 53 -0.06 9.86 -2.91
C ARG A 53 0.23 11.33 -3.25
N GLU A 54 -0.30 12.27 -2.46
CA GLU A 54 -0.09 13.71 -2.67
C GLU A 54 1.40 14.11 -2.63
N LEU A 55 2.17 13.57 -1.68
CA LEU A 55 3.61 13.80 -1.61
C LEU A 55 4.34 13.18 -2.80
N SER A 56 3.98 11.95 -3.20
CA SER A 56 4.55 11.29 -4.37
C SER A 56 4.30 12.12 -5.64
N ASP A 57 3.08 12.63 -5.82
CA ASP A 57 2.71 13.43 -6.99
C ASP A 57 3.45 14.77 -6.99
N THR A 58 3.60 15.39 -5.82
CA THR A 58 4.38 16.62 -5.66
C THR A 58 5.85 16.41 -6.02
N ILE A 59 6.47 15.34 -5.51
CA ILE A 59 7.88 15.02 -5.77
C ILE A 59 8.10 14.71 -7.26
N LYS A 60 7.13 14.06 -7.92
CA LYS A 60 7.25 13.63 -9.32
C LYS A 60 6.71 14.66 -10.31
N TRP A 61 6.25 15.82 -9.86
CA TRP A 61 5.58 16.81 -10.72
C TRP A 61 6.41 17.24 -11.94
N ASN A 62 7.74 17.35 -11.78
CA ASN A 62 8.66 17.72 -12.87
C ASN A 62 9.24 16.51 -13.62
N ASN A 63 8.89 15.28 -13.25
CA ASN A 63 9.50 14.09 -13.83
C ASN A 63 8.78 13.71 -15.13
N ILE A 64 9.56 13.45 -16.18
CA ILE A 64 9.05 13.00 -17.49
C ILE A 64 9.38 11.51 -17.67
N ARG A 65 8.39 10.73 -18.10
CA ARG A 65 8.59 9.31 -18.42
C ARG A 65 8.60 9.10 -19.93
N ILE A 66 9.73 8.67 -20.45
CA ILE A 66 9.92 8.30 -21.85
C ILE A 66 9.78 6.78 -21.99
N ILE A 67 9.03 6.32 -22.99
CA ILE A 67 8.74 4.90 -23.25
C ILE A 67 9.00 4.55 -24.71
N GLY A 68 9.18 3.26 -24.99
CA GLY A 68 9.43 2.77 -26.36
C GLY A 68 10.88 2.94 -26.83
N ILE A 69 11.81 3.24 -25.91
CA ILE A 69 13.24 3.28 -26.22
C ILE A 69 13.77 1.85 -26.38
N PRO A 70 14.48 1.53 -27.47
CA PRO A 70 15.15 0.25 -27.62
C PRO A 70 16.23 0.06 -26.54
N GLU A 71 16.26 -1.11 -25.88
CA GLU A 71 17.22 -1.41 -24.80
C GLU A 71 18.69 -1.25 -25.23
N GLU A 72 18.99 -1.46 -26.52
CA GLU A 72 20.34 -1.26 -27.08
C GLU A 72 20.77 0.21 -27.09
N GLU A 73 19.82 1.13 -27.29
CA GLU A 73 20.06 2.58 -27.30
C GLU A 73 20.32 3.06 -25.87
N ASP A 74 19.50 2.57 -24.93
CA ASP A 74 19.63 2.79 -23.49
C ASP A 74 21.02 2.39 -22.96
N ILE A 75 21.54 1.22 -23.36
CA ILE A 75 22.86 0.73 -22.91
C ILE A 75 24.02 1.49 -23.55
N LYS A 76 23.89 1.89 -24.82
CA LYS A 76 24.99 2.52 -25.56
C LYS A 76 25.18 4.00 -25.21
N LYS A 77 24.08 4.74 -25.03
CA LYS A 77 24.10 6.20 -24.82
C LYS A 77 23.79 6.62 -23.39
N GLY A 78 23.20 5.74 -22.58
CA GLY A 78 22.70 6.08 -21.25
C GLY A 78 21.45 6.97 -21.31
N ALA A 79 20.84 7.22 -20.15
CA ALA A 79 19.57 7.94 -20.05
C ALA A 79 19.63 9.38 -20.59
N GLU A 80 20.70 10.12 -20.26
CA GLU A 80 20.90 11.50 -20.71
C GLU A 80 21.16 11.58 -22.21
N GLY A 81 22.02 10.72 -22.75
CA GLY A 81 22.34 10.71 -24.18
C GLY A 81 21.13 10.33 -25.06
N VAL A 82 20.25 9.45 -24.58
CA VAL A 82 18.96 9.17 -25.23
C VAL A 82 18.07 10.41 -25.22
N LEU A 83 17.97 11.11 -24.09
CA LEU A 83 17.15 12.33 -23.98
C LEU A 83 17.66 13.45 -24.91
N GLU A 84 18.97 13.68 -24.95
CA GLU A 84 19.60 14.66 -25.84
C GLU A 84 19.27 14.38 -27.31
N GLN A 85 19.38 13.11 -27.74
CA GLN A 85 19.03 12.70 -29.09
C GLN A 85 17.54 12.96 -29.39
N ILE A 86 16.64 12.61 -28.47
CA ILE A 86 15.20 12.84 -28.65
C ILE A 86 14.91 14.33 -28.81
N ILE A 87 15.53 15.18 -27.98
CA ILE A 87 15.36 16.64 -28.07
C ILE A 87 15.91 17.13 -29.41
N ALA A 88 17.09 16.70 -29.84
CA ALA A 88 17.70 17.14 -31.09
C ALA A 88 16.87 16.73 -32.33
N GLU A 89 16.32 15.51 -32.34
CA GLU A 89 15.56 14.96 -33.46
C GLU A 89 14.13 15.51 -33.53
N ASN A 90 13.46 15.70 -32.38
CA ASN A 90 12.04 16.05 -32.33
C ASN A 90 11.77 17.52 -31.96
N PHE A 91 12.64 18.13 -31.17
CA PHE A 91 12.48 19.48 -30.63
C PHE A 91 13.75 20.34 -30.83
N PRO A 92 14.20 20.55 -32.07
CA PRO A 92 15.50 21.17 -32.34
C PRO A 92 15.62 22.61 -31.82
N ASN A 93 14.51 23.32 -31.62
CA ASN A 93 14.51 24.66 -31.04
C ASN A 93 14.71 24.62 -29.51
N LEU A 94 14.20 23.59 -28.84
CA LEU A 94 14.33 23.41 -27.39
C LEU A 94 15.81 23.24 -27.00
N GLY A 95 16.55 22.41 -27.74
CA GLY A 95 17.98 22.19 -27.49
C GLY A 95 18.91 23.35 -27.92
N ARG A 96 18.39 24.41 -28.56
CA ARG A 96 19.19 25.56 -29.03
C ARG A 96 18.89 26.85 -28.27
N GLU A 97 17.63 27.04 -27.87
CA GLU A 97 17.14 28.31 -27.31
C GLU A 97 16.93 28.25 -25.79
N ILE A 98 16.82 27.05 -25.21
CA ILE A 98 16.55 26.84 -23.79
C ILE A 98 17.61 25.89 -23.24
N ASP A 99 18.29 26.29 -22.16
CA ASP A 99 19.18 25.40 -21.43
C ASP A 99 18.32 24.47 -20.58
N VAL A 100 18.24 23.19 -20.97
CA VAL A 100 17.42 22.19 -20.28
C VAL A 100 18.26 21.61 -19.14
N GLU A 101 18.04 22.10 -17.93
CA GLU A 101 18.69 21.57 -16.74
C GLU A 101 18.07 20.23 -16.32
N ILE A 102 18.84 19.16 -16.43
CA ILE A 102 18.47 17.81 -16.00
C ILE A 102 19.07 17.58 -14.62
N GLN A 103 18.24 17.41 -13.60
CA GLN A 103 18.72 17.06 -12.26
C GLN A 103 19.21 15.61 -12.19
N GLU A 104 18.46 14.70 -12.82
CA GLU A 104 18.79 13.29 -12.85
C GLU A 104 18.06 12.61 -14.03
N ALA A 105 18.75 11.73 -14.73
CA ALA A 105 18.13 10.83 -15.71
C ALA A 105 18.47 9.37 -15.37
N GLN A 106 17.46 8.52 -15.37
CA GLN A 106 17.61 7.12 -15.02
C GLN A 106 16.84 6.24 -16.02
N ILE A 107 17.47 5.15 -16.44
CA ILE A 107 16.75 4.07 -17.11
C ILE A 107 16.07 3.25 -16.01
N THR A 108 14.74 3.19 -16.02
CA THR A 108 14.03 2.27 -15.13
C THR A 108 14.23 0.86 -15.67
N PRO A 109 14.98 -0.02 -14.96
CA PRO A 109 15.22 -1.37 -15.47
C PRO A 109 13.88 -2.08 -15.66
N LEU A 110 13.75 -2.82 -16.76
CA LEU A 110 12.57 -3.62 -17.07
C LEU A 110 12.39 -4.68 -15.96
N ARG A 111 11.70 -4.33 -14.88
CA ARG A 111 11.32 -5.30 -13.87
C ARG A 111 10.26 -6.19 -14.51
N ARG A 112 10.72 -7.30 -15.10
CA ARG A 112 9.86 -8.41 -15.51
C ARG A 112 9.15 -8.88 -14.24
N ASN A 113 7.91 -8.45 -14.05
CA ASN A 113 7.11 -8.90 -12.93
C ASN A 113 6.82 -10.38 -13.17
N LEU A 114 7.58 -11.27 -12.52
CA LEU A 114 7.43 -12.72 -12.63
C LEU A 114 6.04 -13.19 -12.17
N ASN A 115 5.30 -12.36 -11.43
CA ASN A 115 3.94 -12.63 -10.96
C ASN A 115 2.85 -12.09 -11.90
N ARG A 116 3.21 -11.44 -13.01
CA ARG A 116 2.23 -11.14 -14.06
C ARG A 116 1.99 -12.44 -14.83
N SER A 117 0.82 -13.04 -14.62
CA SER A 117 0.29 -14.06 -15.54
C SER A 117 0.41 -13.53 -16.97
N SER A 118 1.19 -14.21 -17.81
CA SER A 118 1.10 -14.04 -19.26
C SER A 118 -0.31 -14.45 -19.67
N ALA A 119 -1.08 -13.51 -20.22
CA ALA A 119 -2.31 -13.83 -20.93
C ALA A 119 -2.00 -14.41 -22.30
#